data_AF-A0A941LP93-F1
#
_entry.id   AF-A0A941LP93-F1
#
_cell.length_a   1.000
_cell.length_b   1.000
_cell.length_c   1.000
_cell.angle_alpha   90.00
_cell.angle_beta   90.00
_cell.angle_gamma   90.00
#
_symmetry.space_group_name_H-M   'P 1'
#
loop_
_entity.id
_entity.type
_entity.pdbx_description
1 polymer ?
#
loop_
_entity_poly.entity_id
_entity_poly.type
_entity_poly.pdbx_seq_one_letter_code
_entity_poly.pdbx_strand_id
1 'polypeptide(L)'
;MMPWVGTSSAGQFACATASQRTLKGLRIKRKGQPVFVQGHVLSRKGQEATFEAFNDRLAVVKFSDEALVGYDPSELLLPTEIDEQGVAYFEIRPCRSCDMLFPLTLEERESDPEPERCSDCTA
;
A
#
# COMPACT_ATOMS: atom_id res chain seq x y z
N MET A 1 -31.70 -11.20 2.26
CA MET A 1 -30.70 -11.31 3.35
C MET A 1 -29.38 -11.59 2.69
N MET A 2 -28.58 -10.54 2.46
CA MET A 2 -27.25 -10.62 1.87
C MET A 2 -26.26 -10.19 2.95
N PRO A 3 -25.13 -10.88 3.16
CA PRO A 3 -24.08 -10.34 4.01
C PRO A 3 -23.39 -9.22 3.22
N TRP A 4 -23.48 -8.00 3.73
CA TRP A 4 -22.42 -7.02 3.55
C TRP A 4 -21.15 -7.66 4.11
N VAL A 5 -20.29 -8.19 3.26
CA VAL A 5 -18.88 -8.38 3.64
C VAL A 5 -18.29 -6.98 3.66
N GLY A 6 -18.48 -6.33 4.80
CA GLY A 6 -17.68 -5.19 5.19
C GLY A 6 -16.22 -5.64 5.22
N THR A 7 -15.36 -4.85 4.60
CA THR A 7 -13.92 -4.88 4.84
C THR A 7 -13.66 -4.40 6.28
N SER A 8 -14.12 -5.17 7.27
CA SER A 8 -13.74 -5.02 8.67
C SER A 8 -12.57 -5.96 8.91
N SER A 9 -11.39 -5.53 8.47
CA SER A 9 -10.20 -5.77 9.27
C SER A 9 -9.63 -4.40 9.58
N ALA A 10 -9.88 -3.96 10.82
CA ALA A 10 -9.08 -2.95 11.48
C ALA A 10 -7.68 -3.54 11.67
N GLY A 11 -6.91 -3.62 10.58
CA GLY A 11 -5.53 -4.07 10.59
C GLY A 11 -4.69 -2.97 11.24
N GLN A 12 -3.98 -3.32 12.31
CA GLN A 12 -2.97 -2.45 12.89
C GLN A 12 -1.92 -2.18 11.80
N PHE A 13 -1.92 -0.99 11.22
CA PHE A 13 -0.91 -0.57 10.27
C PHE A 13 0.44 -0.49 10.99
N ALA A 14 1.25 -1.53 10.88
CA ALA A 14 2.61 -1.53 11.39
C ALA A 14 3.50 -0.81 10.37
N CYS A 15 4.07 0.31 10.77
CA CYS A 15 5.02 1.03 9.93
C CYS A 15 6.30 0.22 9.84
N ALA A 16 6.56 -0.37 8.67
CA ALA A 16 7.80 -1.06 8.42
C ALA A 16 8.96 -0.07 8.45
N THR A 17 10.07 -0.54 8.99
CA THR A 17 11.32 0.17 9.26
C THR A 17 11.90 0.86 8.02
N ALA A 18 12.91 1.71 8.22
CA ALA A 18 13.58 2.54 7.20
C ALA A 18 14.13 1.78 5.97
N SER A 19 14.09 0.45 5.98
CA SER A 19 14.48 -0.45 4.89
C SER A 19 13.37 -0.76 3.89
N GLN A 20 12.11 -0.33 4.09
CA GLN A 20 11.02 -0.71 3.20
C GLN A 20 10.23 0.45 2.58
N ARG A 21 10.45 0.55 1.26
CA ARG A 21 9.62 1.06 0.16
C ARG A 21 8.89 2.38 0.32
N THR A 22 9.05 3.17 -0.73
CA THR A 22 8.40 4.46 -0.87
C THR A 22 7.44 4.45 -2.05
N LEU A 23 6.49 5.38 -2.08
CA LEU A 23 5.55 5.57 -3.18
C LEU A 23 6.27 5.68 -4.54
N LYS A 24 7.53 6.16 -4.56
CA LYS A 24 8.40 6.17 -5.75
C LYS A 24 8.55 4.80 -6.41
N GLY A 25 8.61 3.72 -5.63
CA GLY A 25 8.84 2.35 -6.09
C GLY A 25 7.62 1.65 -6.72
N LEU A 26 6.42 2.21 -6.57
CA LEU A 26 5.19 1.62 -7.12
C LEU A 26 5.02 1.91 -8.60
N ARG A 27 4.78 0.86 -9.39
CA ARG A 27 4.37 0.98 -10.80
C ARG A 27 2.94 1.51 -10.93
N ILE A 28 2.04 1.03 -10.08
CA ILE A 28 0.63 1.44 -10.05
C ILE A 28 0.36 2.15 -8.73
N LYS A 29 -0.12 3.38 -8.80
CA LYS A 29 -0.45 4.21 -7.64
C LYS A 29 -1.96 4.44 -7.65
N ARG A 30 -2.62 4.11 -6.54
CA ARG A 30 -4.09 4.17 -6.46
C ARG A 30 -4.50 5.29 -5.54
N LYS A 31 -5.40 6.16 -6.01
CA LYS A 31 -6.09 7.10 -5.11
C LYS A 31 -6.74 6.30 -3.97
N GLY A 32 -6.63 6.80 -2.75
CA GLY A 32 -7.11 6.09 -1.55
C GLY A 32 -6.05 5.18 -0.92
N GLN A 33 -4.87 5.05 -1.51
CA GLN A 33 -3.81 4.20 -0.98
C GLN A 33 -3.19 4.82 0.29
N PRO A 34 -3.15 4.09 1.41
CA PRO A 34 -2.48 4.59 2.62
C PRO A 34 -0.97 4.73 2.38
N VAL A 35 -0.39 5.77 2.99
CA VAL A 35 1.04 6.09 2.98
C VAL A 35 1.46 6.61 4.34
N PHE A 36 2.72 6.42 4.71
CA PHE A 36 3.27 6.89 5.96
C PHE A 36 4.39 7.91 5.71
N VAL A 37 4.32 9.06 6.38
CA VAL A 37 5.19 10.18 6.05
C VAL A 37 6.53 10.06 6.77
N GLN A 38 7.60 9.87 6.01
CA GLN A 38 8.99 9.99 6.48
C GLN A 38 9.58 11.39 6.25
N GLY A 39 8.91 12.19 5.41
CA GLY A 39 9.41 13.44 4.85
C GLY A 39 9.71 14.58 5.81
N HIS A 40 10.20 15.66 5.21
CA HIS A 40 10.77 16.84 5.86
C HIS A 40 9.82 17.65 6.77
N VAL A 41 8.50 17.52 6.63
CA VAL A 41 7.53 18.24 7.48
C VAL A 41 7.44 17.56 8.85
N LEU A 42 8.17 18.12 9.83
CA LEU A 42 8.31 17.55 11.18
C LEU A 42 6.99 17.26 11.88
N SER A 43 5.98 18.12 11.72
CA SER A 43 4.67 17.94 12.36
C SER A 43 3.85 16.79 11.79
N ARG A 44 4.20 16.29 10.60
CA ARG A 44 3.52 15.19 9.90
C ARG A 44 4.38 13.93 9.82
N LYS A 45 5.66 14.03 10.16
CA LYS A 45 6.57 12.89 10.18
C LYS A 45 6.04 11.83 11.15
N GLY A 46 5.98 10.59 10.70
CA GLY A 46 5.43 9.50 11.49
C GLY A 46 3.90 9.43 11.52
N GLN A 47 3.20 10.16 10.64
CA GLN A 47 1.75 10.06 10.50
C GLN A 47 1.35 9.31 9.23
N GLU A 48 0.19 8.67 9.32
CA GLU A 48 -0.50 8.08 8.18
C GLU A 48 -1.29 9.15 7.41
N ALA A 49 -1.29 9.01 6.09
CA ALA A 49 -2.09 9.80 5.17
C ALA A 49 -2.57 8.93 4.01
N THR A 50 -3.45 9.46 3.19
CA THR A 50 -4.01 8.78 2.03
C THR A 50 -3.51 9.45 0.76
N PHE A 51 -2.93 8.69 -0.17
CA PHE A 51 -2.52 9.20 -1.47
C PHE A 51 -3.74 9.63 -2.29
N GLU A 52 -3.73 10.87 -2.79
CA GLU A 52 -4.82 11.45 -3.56
C GLU A 52 -4.48 11.56 -5.06
N ALA A 53 -3.35 12.18 -5.39
CA ALA A 53 -2.98 12.52 -6.76
C ALA A 53 -1.50 12.89 -6.91
N PHE A 54 -1.05 13.04 -8.16
CA PHE A 54 0.20 13.74 -8.47
C PHE A 54 -0.08 15.17 -8.92
N ASN A 55 0.73 16.12 -8.44
CA ASN A 55 0.78 17.46 -9.01
C ASN A 55 2.21 17.77 -9.44
N ASP A 56 2.42 17.98 -10.75
CA ASP A 56 3.70 18.20 -11.45
C ASP A 56 4.77 17.11 -11.21
N ARG A 57 5.23 16.97 -9.95
CA ARG A 57 6.22 15.98 -9.47
C ARG A 57 5.99 15.50 -8.03
N LEU A 58 5.08 16.13 -7.29
CA LEU A 58 4.80 15.79 -5.90
C LEU A 58 3.63 14.81 -5.80
N ALA A 59 3.73 13.91 -4.84
CA ALA A 59 2.61 13.09 -4.41
C ALA A 59 1.81 13.87 -3.37
N VAL A 60 0.54 14.14 -3.69
CA VAL A 60 -0.40 14.79 -2.79
C VAL A 60 -1.04 13.73 -1.93
N VAL A 61 -0.97 13.95 -0.62
CA VAL A 61 -1.58 13.08 0.39
C VAL A 61 -2.57 13.87 1.25
N LYS A 62 -3.60 13.18 1.72
CA LYS A 62 -4.65 13.72 2.59
C LYS A 62 -4.54 13.11 3.98
N PHE A 63 -4.48 13.95 5.00
CA PHE A 63 -4.47 13.52 6.40
C PHE A 63 -5.90 13.44 6.97
N SER A 64 -6.02 12.86 8.16
CA SER A 64 -7.30 12.71 8.88
C SER A 64 -7.94 14.04 9.28
N ASP A 65 -7.17 15.12 9.34
CA ASP A 65 -7.65 16.49 9.55
C ASP A 65 -8.02 17.21 8.24
N GLU A 66 -8.19 16.44 7.16
CA GLU A 66 -8.53 16.90 5.81
C GLU A 66 -7.44 17.75 5.12
N ALA A 67 -6.29 17.95 5.76
CA ALA A 67 -5.19 18.71 5.16
C ALA A 67 -4.58 17.97 3.97
N LEU A 68 -4.32 18.70 2.89
CA LEU A 68 -3.62 18.22 1.70
C LEU A 68 -2.18 18.73 1.68
N VAL A 69 -1.22 17.82 1.55
CA VAL A 69 0.21 18.17 1.53
C VAL A 69 0.91 17.41 0.42
N GLY A 70 1.81 18.09 -0.29
CA GLY A 70 2.66 17.48 -1.30
C GLY A 70 4.00 17.00 -0.71
N TYR A 71 4.38 15.77 -1.02
CA TYR A 71 5.67 15.19 -0.65
C TYR A 71 6.42 14.68 -1.88
N ASP A 72 7.75 14.58 -1.75
CA ASP A 72 8.50 13.75 -2.69
C ASP A 72 8.04 12.28 -2.54
N PRO A 73 7.79 11.54 -3.61
CA PRO A 73 7.34 10.15 -3.51
C PRO A 73 8.31 9.22 -2.77
N SER A 74 9.58 9.59 -2.64
CA SER A 74 10.59 8.90 -1.83
C SER A 74 10.50 9.19 -0.33
N GLU A 75 9.70 10.18 0.07
CA GLU A 75 9.44 10.51 1.48
C GLU A 75 8.17 9.87 2.02
N LEU A 76 7.42 9.17 1.17
CA LEU A 76 6.16 8.53 1.50
C LEU A 76 6.36 7.02 1.52
N LEU A 77 6.43 6.44 2.71
CA LEU A 77 6.50 5.00 2.90
C LEU A 77 5.16 4.36 2.57
N LEU A 78 5.21 3.15 2.05
CA LEU A 78 4.01 2.34 1.83
C LEU A 78 3.78 1.44 3.03
N PRO A 79 2.54 1.27 3.50
CA PRO A 79 2.24 0.24 4.46
C PRO A 79 2.51 -1.10 3.80
N THR A 80 3.52 -1.79 4.28
CA THR A 80 3.68 -3.22 4.06
C THR A 80 2.75 -3.88 5.06
N GLU A 81 1.64 -4.41 4.56
CA GLU A 81 0.94 -5.45 5.31
C GLU A 81 1.98 -6.52 5.66
N ILE A 82 2.07 -6.79 6.95
CA ILE A 82 2.72 -7.95 7.50
C ILE A 82 1.57 -8.96 7.60
N ASP A 83 1.62 -10.04 6.83
CA ASP A 83 0.68 -11.15 7.02
C ASP A 83 0.74 -11.69 8.46
N GLU A 84 -0.15 -12.62 8.83
CA GLU A 84 -0.10 -13.24 10.17
C GLU A 84 1.26 -13.94 10.44
N GLN A 85 2.09 -14.12 9.41
CA GLN A 85 3.37 -14.81 9.40
C GLN A 85 4.59 -13.87 9.37
N GLY A 86 4.42 -12.54 9.32
CA GLY A 86 5.56 -11.62 9.31
C GLY A 86 6.00 -11.10 7.92
N VAL A 87 5.35 -11.47 6.83
CA VAL A 87 5.81 -11.22 5.45
C VAL A 87 5.23 -9.92 4.90
N ALA A 88 6.13 -9.07 4.41
CA ALA A 88 5.84 -7.75 3.90
C ALA A 88 5.37 -7.79 2.42
N TYR A 89 4.09 -7.49 2.17
CA TYR A 89 3.52 -7.45 0.81
C TYR A 89 3.95 -6.22 -0.01
N PHE A 90 4.17 -6.40 -1.32
CA PHE A 90 4.64 -5.39 -2.26
C PHE A 90 3.56 -4.77 -3.15
N GLU A 91 2.78 -5.59 -3.84
CA GLU A 91 1.72 -5.14 -4.75
C GLU A 91 0.45 -5.97 -4.54
N ILE A 92 -0.72 -5.38 -4.70
CA ILE A 92 -2.00 -6.11 -4.67
C ILE A 92 -2.49 -6.28 -6.11
N ARG A 93 -2.72 -7.52 -6.53
CA ARG A 93 -3.20 -7.87 -7.88
C ARG A 93 -4.57 -8.57 -7.81
N PRO A 94 -5.41 -8.41 -8.84
CA PRO A 94 -6.59 -9.25 -8.99
C PRO A 94 -6.17 -10.66 -9.45
N CYS A 95 -6.71 -11.68 -8.81
CA CYS A 95 -6.56 -13.07 -9.23
C CYS A 95 -7.26 -13.28 -10.58
N ARG A 96 -6.58 -13.87 -11.56
CA ARG A 96 -7.17 -14.13 -12.89
C ARG A 96 -8.29 -15.17 -12.90
N SER A 97 -8.48 -15.92 -11.81
CA SER A 97 -9.49 -16.99 -11.73
C SER A 97 -10.75 -16.60 -10.98
N CYS A 98 -10.63 -15.77 -9.94
CA CYS A 98 -11.75 -15.42 -9.07
C CYS A 98 -11.93 -13.92 -8.86
N ASP A 99 -11.12 -13.07 -9.51
CA ASP A 99 -11.09 -11.60 -9.38
C ASP A 99 -10.85 -11.06 -7.97
N MET A 100 -10.63 -11.93 -6.98
CA MET A 100 -10.25 -11.54 -5.63
C MET A 100 -8.87 -10.88 -5.62
N LEU A 101 -8.75 -9.82 -4.84
CA LEU A 101 -7.47 -9.16 -4.61
C LEU A 101 -6.58 -10.06 -3.74
N PHE A 102 -5.34 -10.27 -4.18
CA PHE A 102 -4.33 -10.96 -3.40
C PHE A 102 -3.02 -10.18 -3.43
N PRO A 103 -2.24 -10.23 -2.33
CA PRO A 103 -0.96 -9.57 -2.26
C PRO A 103 0.14 -10.40 -2.95
N LEU A 104 1.15 -9.70 -3.46
CA LEU A 104 2.42 -10.23 -3.97
C LEU A 104 3.56 -9.64 -3.17
N THR A 105 4.53 -10.43 -2.75
CA THR A 105 5.83 -10.01 -2.22
C THR A 105 6.74 -9.40 -3.31
N LEU A 106 7.93 -8.91 -2.94
CA LEU A 106 8.90 -8.43 -3.95
C LEU A 106 9.36 -9.58 -4.85
N GLU A 107 9.73 -10.70 -4.23
CA GLU A 107 10.25 -11.88 -4.95
C GLU A 107 9.21 -12.43 -5.91
N GLU A 108 7.94 -12.53 -5.49
CA GLU A 108 6.84 -12.95 -6.37
C GLU A 108 6.59 -11.98 -7.52
N ARG A 109 6.72 -10.67 -7.28
CA ARG A 109 6.56 -9.68 -8.36
C ARG A 109 7.74 -9.68 -9.32
N GLU A 110 8.92 -10.07 -8.88
CA GLU A 110 10.13 -10.17 -9.71
C GLU A 110 10.35 -11.56 -10.31
N SER A 111 9.55 -12.56 -9.90
CA SER A 111 9.63 -13.91 -10.45
C SER A 111 9.17 -13.95 -11.89
N ASP A 112 9.72 -14.91 -12.64
CA ASP A 112 9.29 -15.24 -14.00
C ASP A 112 8.90 -16.73 -14.04
N PRO A 113 7.59 -17.08 -14.09
CA PRO A 113 6.46 -16.17 -14.24
C PRO A 113 6.07 -15.45 -12.92
N GLU A 114 5.55 -14.22 -13.03
CA GLU A 114 4.87 -13.49 -11.94
C GLU A 114 3.57 -14.26 -11.57
N PRO A 115 3.23 -14.44 -10.27
CA PRO A 115 2.00 -15.11 -9.88
C PRO A 115 0.75 -14.35 -10.32
N GLU A 116 -0.17 -15.05 -10.97
CA GLU A 116 -1.42 -14.46 -11.50
C GLU A 116 -2.67 -14.96 -10.76
N ARG A 117 -2.51 -15.84 -9.77
CA ARG A 117 -3.59 -16.50 -9.02
C ARG A 117 -3.31 -16.42 -7.52
N CYS A 118 -4.37 -16.24 -6.72
CA CYS A 118 -4.29 -16.30 -5.26
C CYS A 118 -4.03 -17.74 -4.76
N SER A 119 -3.61 -17.86 -3.50
CA SER A 119 -3.36 -19.14 -2.82
C SER A 119 -4.50 -20.14 -3.00
N ASP A 120 -5.75 -19.70 -2.85
CA ASP A 120 -6.95 -20.54 -2.93
C ASP A 120 -7.19 -21.11 -4.33
N CYS A 121 -6.70 -20.42 -5.37
CA CYS A 121 -6.81 -20.86 -6.77
C CYS A 121 -5.60 -21.68 -7.24
N THR A 122 -4.55 -21.76 -6.42
CA THR A 122 -3.34 -22.56 -6.68
C THR A 122 -3.23 -23.81 -5.80
N ALA A 123 -4.03 -23.89 -4.74
CA ALA A 123 -4.12 -25.03 -3.82
C ALA A 123 -4.87 -26.24 -4.43
#